data_AF-G4FPC9-F1
#
_entry.id   AF-G4FPC9-F1
#
_cell.length_a   1.000
_cell.length_b   1.000
_cell.length_c   1.000
_cell.angle_alpha   90.00
_cell.angle_beta   90.00
_cell.angle_gamma   90.00
#
_symmetry.space_group_name_H-M   'P 1'
#
loop_
_entity.id
_entity.type
_entity.pdbx_description
1 polymer ?
#
loop_
_entity_poly.entity_id
_entity_poly.type
_entity_poly.pdbx_seq_one_letter_code
_entity_poly.pdbx_strand_id
1 'polypeptide(L)'
;MLVYAGIFYSNAKRTIPTPDEIDQSIFQSKQEAENAANEWISLGGVYFVETLATVRRTVPLTALEKKRLKSQNDQSMRQRIEAEYSDCLEKAETDLAKELCSFGPRKVIAGDDAKIPQKKIVKDQELKKVEYQRRECSDDQELQSFECIELDVARDAVVSRPSDKESISIKAFQQFRY
;
A
#
# COMPACT_ATOMS: atom_id res chain seq x y z
N MET A 1 26.60 31.14 0.10
CA MET A 1 25.53 30.78 -0.86
C MET A 1 24.86 29.53 -0.31
N LEU A 2 23.65 29.68 0.22
CA LEU A 2 22.88 28.61 0.90
C LEU A 2 21.69 28.21 0.01
N VAL A 3 21.70 27.00 -0.56
CA VAL A 3 20.53 26.37 -1.19
C VAL A 3 20.65 24.83 -1.13
N TYR A 4 19.66 24.19 -0.47
CA TYR A 4 19.19 22.79 -0.62
C TYR A 4 20.15 21.63 -0.28
N ALA A 5 19.74 20.49 0.28
CA ALA A 5 18.44 19.83 0.44
C ALA A 5 18.55 18.89 1.66
N GLY A 6 17.55 18.83 2.55
CA GLY A 6 16.43 17.89 2.39
C GLY A 6 16.71 16.64 3.23
N ILE A 7 15.97 16.40 4.30
CA ILE A 7 14.87 15.43 4.30
C ILE A 7 13.95 15.70 5.51
N PHE A 8 12.64 15.83 5.24
CA PHE A 8 11.48 15.89 6.17
C PHE A 8 11.16 17.15 7.02
N TYR A 9 11.13 18.34 6.42
CA TYR A 9 10.40 19.49 7.00
C TYR A 9 9.31 20.00 6.06
N SER A 10 8.20 19.26 5.92
CA SER A 10 7.02 19.78 5.24
C SER A 10 5.78 19.52 6.09
N ASN A 11 5.30 20.59 6.73
CA ASN A 11 3.98 20.75 7.36
C ASN A 11 3.84 20.59 8.89
N ALA A 12 4.91 20.78 9.66
CA ALA A 12 4.77 21.13 11.08
C ALA A 12 4.79 22.66 11.24
N LYS A 13 3.76 23.26 11.84
CA LYS A 13 3.79 24.68 12.25
C LYS A 13 4.95 24.85 13.24
N ARG A 14 6.01 25.55 12.83
CA ARG A 14 7.10 25.96 13.71
C ARG A 14 6.57 26.92 14.77
N THR A 15 6.27 26.42 15.96
CA THR A 15 6.59 27.15 17.19
C THR A 15 8.03 26.77 17.52
N ILE A 16 8.99 27.59 17.07
CA ILE A 16 10.37 27.50 17.56
C ILE A 16 10.28 27.77 19.07
N PRO A 17 10.61 26.80 19.94
CA PRO A 17 10.59 27.02 21.38
C PRO A 17 11.51 28.19 21.73
N THR A 18 11.10 29.03 22.68
CA THR A 18 11.95 30.11 23.18
C THR A 18 13.18 29.53 23.89
N PRO A 19 14.35 30.21 23.92
CA PRO A 19 15.61 29.69 24.49
C PRO A 19 15.52 29.18 25.93
N ASP A 20 14.49 29.60 26.68
CA ASP A 20 14.20 29.16 28.06
C ASP A 20 13.54 27.77 28.13
N GLU A 21 13.06 27.21 27.01
CA GLU A 21 12.44 25.88 26.92
C GLU A 21 13.43 24.79 26.45
N ILE A 22 14.66 25.16 26.08
CA ILE A 22 15.69 24.23 25.62
C ILE A 22 16.63 23.94 26.79
N ASP A 23 16.68 22.69 27.26
CA ASP A 23 17.61 22.27 28.30
C ASP A 23 19.05 22.33 27.77
N GLN A 24 19.82 23.33 28.21
CA GLN A 24 21.13 23.72 27.66
C GLN A 24 22.29 22.89 28.23
N SER A 25 22.11 21.58 28.37
CA SER A 25 23.19 20.70 28.84
C SER A 25 24.37 20.72 27.84
N ILE A 26 25.53 21.19 28.32
CA ILE A 26 26.79 21.22 27.58
C ILE A 26 27.67 20.08 28.10
N PHE A 27 28.08 19.20 27.21
CA PHE A 27 28.93 18.05 27.49
C PHE A 27 30.38 18.34 27.13
N GLN A 28 31.34 17.59 27.69
CA GLN A 28 32.77 17.83 27.44
C GLN A 28 33.26 17.19 26.14
N SER A 29 32.46 16.28 25.56
CA SER A 29 32.79 15.62 24.30
C SER A 29 31.55 15.24 23.51
N LYS A 30 31.73 15.06 22.20
CA LYS A 30 30.69 14.54 21.29
C LYS A 30 30.08 13.24 21.80
N GLN A 31 30.91 12.33 22.31
CA GLN A 31 30.49 11.02 22.75
C GLN A 31 29.60 11.09 24.01
N GLU A 32 29.87 12.03 24.91
CA GLU A 32 29.02 12.26 26.08
C GLU A 32 27.66 12.82 25.67
N ALA A 33 27.62 13.78 24.75
CA ALA A 33 26.36 14.32 24.24
C ALA A 33 25.55 13.27 23.47
N GLU A 34 26.21 12.42 22.68
CA GLU A 34 25.56 11.32 21.96
C GLU A 34 24.95 10.29 22.93
N ASN A 35 25.68 9.94 24.00
CA ASN A 35 25.18 9.04 25.02
C ASN A 35 23.95 9.61 25.75
N ALA A 36 23.99 10.90 26.10
CA ALA A 36 22.86 11.58 26.74
C ALA A 36 21.63 11.64 25.81
N ALA A 37 21.84 11.93 24.53
CA ALA A 37 20.79 11.93 23.51
C ALA A 37 20.16 10.53 23.35
N ASN A 38 20.98 9.48 23.29
CA ASN A 38 20.52 8.09 23.18
C ASN A 38 19.77 7.63 24.45
N GLU A 39 20.24 8.00 25.63
CA GLU A 39 19.53 7.74 26.89
C GLU A 39 18.17 8.43 26.88
N TRP A 40 18.12 9.70 26.46
CA TRP A 40 16.89 10.45 26.34
C TRP A 40 15.90 9.80 25.36
N ILE A 41 16.36 9.31 24.21
CA ILE A 41 15.52 8.54 23.27
C ILE A 41 14.93 7.32 23.97
N SER A 42 15.77 6.51 24.62
CA SER A 42 15.37 5.25 25.25
C SER A 42 14.30 5.44 26.33
N LEU A 43 14.36 6.54 27.09
CA LEU A 43 13.39 6.89 28.12
C LEU A 43 12.03 7.34 27.54
N GLY A 44 11.98 7.81 26.30
CA GLY A 44 10.75 8.28 25.64
C GLY A 44 9.76 7.17 25.30
N GLY A 45 10.27 5.95 25.12
CA GLY A 45 9.50 4.78 24.73
C GLY A 45 9.11 4.77 23.24
N VAL A 46 8.25 3.82 22.89
CA VAL A 46 7.86 3.54 21.50
C VAL A 46 6.38 3.79 21.26
N TYR A 47 6.00 3.86 19.98
CA TYR A 47 4.63 3.84 19.51
C TYR A 47 4.50 2.90 18.30
N PHE A 48 3.30 2.43 18.03
CA PHE A 48 3.03 1.52 16.92
C PHE A 48 2.22 2.21 15.84
N VAL A 49 2.59 1.98 14.59
CA VAL A 49 1.82 2.41 13.43
C VAL A 49 1.15 1.20 12.79
N GLU A 50 -0.17 1.25 12.71
CA GLU A 50 -0.99 0.30 11.98
C GLU A 50 -1.18 0.77 10.54
N THR A 51 -0.81 -0.08 9.59
CA THR A 51 -0.99 0.14 8.16
C THR A 51 -1.75 -1.02 7.54
N LEU A 52 -2.71 -0.70 6.68
CA LEU A 52 -3.41 -1.71 5.89
C LEU A 52 -2.54 -2.08 4.69
N ALA A 53 -2.04 -3.31 4.68
CA ALA A 53 -1.35 -3.88 3.53
C ALA A 53 -2.34 -4.74 2.73
N THR A 54 -2.33 -4.59 1.40
CA THR A 54 -3.08 -5.50 0.53
C THR A 54 -2.15 -6.61 0.04
N VAL A 55 -2.40 -7.84 0.45
CA VAL A 55 -1.65 -9.01 -0.03
C VAL A 55 -2.46 -9.70 -1.12
N ARG A 56 -1.78 -10.06 -2.21
CA ARG A 56 -2.37 -10.82 -3.31
C ARG A 56 -1.95 -12.28 -3.15
N ARG A 57 -2.91 -13.17 -2.92
CA ARG A 57 -2.65 -14.62 -2.96
C ARG A 57 -3.37 -15.26 -4.13
N THR A 58 -2.73 -16.29 -4.68
CA THR A 58 -3.28 -17.07 -5.77
C THR A 58 -3.83 -18.38 -5.20
N VAL A 59 -5.16 -18.54 -5.24
CA VAL A 59 -5.87 -19.68 -4.64
C VAL A 59 -6.48 -20.55 -5.75
N PRO A 60 -6.43 -21.89 -5.66
CA PRO A 60 -7.10 -22.74 -6.64
C PRO A 60 -8.61 -22.47 -6.66
N LEU A 61 -9.22 -22.54 -7.85
CA LEU A 61 -10.68 -22.50 -7.95
C LEU A 61 -11.31 -23.74 -7.33
N THR A 62 -12.40 -23.54 -6.61
CA THR A 62 -13.25 -24.62 -6.10
C THR A 62 -13.92 -25.36 -7.26
N ALA A 63 -14.36 -26.61 -7.01
CA ALA A 63 -15.06 -27.39 -8.02
C ALA A 63 -16.37 -26.70 -8.50
N LEU A 64 -17.06 -26.01 -7.59
CA LEU A 64 -18.29 -25.27 -7.91
C LEU A 64 -18.00 -24.05 -8.80
N GLU A 65 -16.95 -23.29 -8.51
CA GLU A 65 -16.52 -22.17 -9.36
C GLU A 65 -16.09 -22.63 -10.75
N LYS A 66 -15.34 -23.74 -10.85
CA LYS A 66 -14.98 -24.33 -12.14
C LYS A 66 -16.20 -24.74 -12.95
N LYS A 67 -17.19 -25.39 -12.32
CA LYS A 67 -18.45 -25.77 -12.96
C LYS A 67 -19.23 -24.55 -13.46
N ARG A 68 -19.28 -23.49 -12.66
CA ARG A 68 -19.95 -22.23 -13.05
C ARG A 68 -19.29 -21.58 -14.26
N LEU A 69 -17.95 -21.48 -14.25
CA LEU A 69 -17.20 -20.94 -15.40
C LEU A 69 -17.40 -21.78 -16.66
N LYS A 70 -17.40 -23.11 -16.54
CA LYS A 70 -17.71 -24.01 -17.65
C LYS A 70 -19.10 -23.73 -18.22
N SER A 71 -20.12 -23.67 -17.36
CA SER A 71 -21.50 -23.38 -17.78
C SER A 71 -21.64 -22.03 -18.47
N GLN A 72 -20.93 -21.00 -18.01
CA GLN A 72 -20.92 -19.68 -18.65
C GLN A 72 -20.26 -19.73 -20.02
N ASN A 73 -19.16 -20.47 -20.15
CA ASN A 73 -18.49 -20.66 -21.44
C ASN A 73 -19.38 -21.42 -22.42
N ASP A 74 -19.99 -22.51 -21.98
CA ASP A 74 -20.91 -23.32 -22.79
C ASP A 74 -22.11 -22.48 -23.26
N GLN A 75 -22.65 -21.61 -22.39
CA GLN A 75 -23.72 -20.69 -22.75
C GLN A 75 -23.29 -19.65 -23.78
N SER A 76 -22.11 -19.04 -23.61
CA SER A 76 -21.53 -18.09 -24.57
C SER A 76 -21.32 -18.74 -25.94
N MET A 77 -20.84 -19.98 -25.96
CA MET A 77 -20.65 -20.74 -27.19
C MET A 77 -21.98 -21.03 -27.89
N ARG A 78 -23.02 -21.40 -27.14
CA ARG A 78 -24.37 -21.58 -27.70
C ARG A 78 -24.91 -20.28 -28.30
N GLN A 79 -24.76 -19.15 -27.61
CA GLN A 79 -25.20 -17.85 -28.13
C GLN A 79 -24.49 -17.47 -29.43
N ARG A 80 -23.19 -17.75 -29.54
CA ARG A 80 -22.44 -17.53 -30.79
C ARG A 80 -22.95 -18.41 -31.92
N ILE A 81 -23.20 -19.68 -31.65
CA ILE A 81 -23.77 -20.63 -32.61
C ILE A 81 -25.15 -20.16 -33.07
N GLU A 82 -26.00 -19.73 -32.15
CA GLU A 82 -27.36 -19.24 -32.44
C GLU A 82 -27.29 -17.97 -33.29
N ALA A 83 -26.36 -17.06 -33.01
CA ALA A 83 -26.12 -15.86 -33.82
C ALA A 83 -25.60 -16.20 -35.22
N GLU A 84 -24.62 -17.11 -35.36
CA GLU A 84 -24.14 -17.56 -36.69
C GLU A 84 -25.26 -18.22 -37.49
N TYR A 85 -26.13 -18.98 -36.83
CA TYR A 85 -27.29 -19.60 -37.45
C TYR A 85 -28.33 -18.57 -37.89
N SER A 86 -28.67 -17.59 -37.04
CA SER A 86 -29.60 -16.51 -37.40
C SER A 86 -29.08 -15.67 -38.56
N ASP A 87 -27.80 -15.30 -38.54
CA ASP A 87 -27.15 -14.55 -39.62
C ASP A 87 -27.19 -15.31 -40.96
N CYS A 88 -27.09 -16.64 -40.91
CA CYS A 88 -27.21 -17.48 -42.10
C CYS A 88 -28.65 -17.50 -42.63
N LEU A 89 -29.63 -17.65 -41.74
CA LEU A 89 -31.05 -17.65 -42.11
C LEU A 89 -31.48 -16.32 -42.76
N GLU A 90 -30.97 -15.19 -42.26
CA GLU A 90 -31.25 -13.87 -42.84
C GLU A 90 -30.69 -13.71 -44.27
N LYS A 91 -29.58 -14.38 -44.59
CA LYS A 91 -28.93 -14.35 -45.90
C LYS A 91 -29.43 -15.42 -46.86
N ALA A 92 -30.22 -16.38 -46.39
CA ALA A 92 -30.68 -17.51 -47.19
C ALA A 92 -31.89 -17.13 -48.05
N GLU A 93 -31.68 -17.04 -49.37
CA GLU A 93 -32.71 -16.64 -50.33
C GLU A 93 -33.71 -17.77 -50.69
N THR A 94 -33.35 -19.04 -50.43
CA THR A 94 -34.17 -20.21 -50.79
C THR A 94 -34.37 -21.14 -49.60
N ASP A 95 -35.44 -21.94 -49.63
CA ASP A 95 -35.71 -22.92 -48.57
C ASP A 95 -34.62 -24.00 -48.50
N LEU A 96 -34.03 -24.37 -49.63
CA LEU A 96 -32.84 -25.23 -49.66
C LEU A 96 -31.65 -24.58 -48.94
N ALA A 97 -31.41 -23.28 -49.13
CA ALA A 97 -30.33 -22.57 -48.45
C ALA A 97 -30.55 -22.46 -46.93
N LYS A 98 -31.81 -22.29 -46.48
CA LYS A 98 -32.16 -22.28 -45.05
C LYS A 98 -31.89 -23.63 -44.39
N GLU A 99 -32.23 -24.74 -45.06
CA GLU A 99 -31.91 -26.09 -44.57
C GLU A 99 -30.40 -26.28 -44.44
N LEU A 100 -29.62 -25.79 -45.41
CA LEU A 100 -28.16 -25.86 -45.41
C LEU A 100 -27.50 -25.02 -44.31
N CYS A 101 -28.15 -23.98 -43.76
CA CYS A 101 -27.64 -23.20 -42.62
C CYS A 101 -27.43 -24.04 -41.36
N SER A 102 -28.17 -25.14 -41.20
CA SER A 102 -27.98 -26.07 -40.08
C SER A 102 -26.75 -26.98 -40.23
N PHE A 103 -26.30 -27.20 -41.47
CA PHE A 103 -25.20 -28.08 -41.85
C PHE A 103 -23.91 -27.35 -42.25
N GLY A 104 -23.97 -26.01 -42.36
CA GLY A 104 -22.83 -25.19 -42.76
C GLY A 104 -21.64 -25.28 -41.79
N PRO A 105 -20.40 -25.10 -42.28
CA PRO A 105 -19.23 -25.06 -41.42
C PRO A 105 -19.35 -23.86 -40.48
N ARG A 106 -19.63 -24.13 -39.20
CA ARG A 106 -19.67 -23.08 -38.18
C ARG A 106 -18.28 -22.49 -38.06
N LYS A 107 -18.17 -21.17 -38.15
CA LYS A 107 -16.91 -20.44 -37.92
C LYS A 107 -16.55 -20.38 -36.43
N VAL A 108 -17.25 -21.16 -35.61
CA VAL A 108 -16.76 -21.63 -34.32
C VAL A 108 -15.46 -22.39 -34.58
N ILE A 109 -14.36 -21.65 -34.66
CA ILE A 109 -13.03 -22.16 -34.47
C ILE A 109 -13.16 -23.05 -33.23
N ALA A 110 -12.88 -24.35 -33.38
CA ALA A 110 -12.56 -25.23 -32.27
C ALA A 110 -11.20 -24.76 -31.68
N GLY A 111 -11.18 -23.50 -31.28
CA GLY A 111 -10.04 -22.66 -31.02
C GLY A 111 -10.22 -22.16 -29.62
N ASP A 112 -9.52 -22.88 -28.74
CA ASP A 112 -9.49 -22.70 -27.32
C ASP A 112 -10.84 -22.93 -26.66
N ASP A 113 -11.07 -24.18 -26.22
CA ASP A 113 -11.71 -24.42 -24.93
C ASP A 113 -11.18 -23.35 -23.99
N ALA A 114 -11.97 -22.29 -23.76
CA ALA A 114 -11.52 -21.11 -23.05
C ALA A 114 -10.92 -21.61 -21.75
N LYS A 115 -9.58 -21.59 -21.66
CA LYS A 115 -8.84 -22.35 -20.64
C LYS A 115 -9.35 -21.87 -19.30
N ILE A 116 -10.20 -22.68 -18.67
CA ILE A 116 -10.84 -22.28 -17.42
C ILE A 116 -9.70 -22.03 -16.44
N PRO A 117 -9.54 -20.80 -15.94
CA PRO A 117 -8.40 -20.47 -15.11
C PRO A 117 -8.39 -21.40 -13.91
N GLN A 118 -7.27 -22.06 -13.64
CA GLN A 118 -7.22 -23.03 -12.54
C GLN A 118 -7.14 -22.35 -11.17
N LYS A 119 -6.74 -21.07 -11.14
CA LYS A 119 -6.51 -20.29 -9.93
C LYS A 119 -7.16 -18.92 -10.07
N LYS A 120 -7.63 -18.39 -8.95
CA LYS A 120 -8.07 -17.00 -8.79
C LYS A 120 -7.09 -16.22 -7.94
N ILE A 121 -6.99 -14.92 -8.20
CA ILE A 121 -6.25 -13.99 -7.34
C ILE A 121 -7.24 -13.44 -6.33
N VAL A 122 -6.97 -13.66 -5.05
CA VAL A 122 -7.70 -13.07 -3.94
C VAL A 122 -6.84 -11.94 -3.38
N LYS A 123 -7.46 -10.79 -3.14
CA LYS A 123 -6.85 -9.68 -2.41
C LYS A 123 -7.33 -9.79 -0.97
N ASP A 124 -6.42 -10.06 -0.05
CA ASP A 124 -6.70 -9.99 1.38
C ASP A 124 -6.11 -8.69 1.92
N GLN A 125 -6.79 -8.13 2.91
CA GLN A 125 -6.28 -7.01 3.68
C GLN A 125 -5.64 -7.57 4.94
N GLU A 126 -4.36 -7.25 5.15
CA GLU A 126 -3.62 -7.60 6.35
C GLU A 126 -3.25 -6.33 7.11
N LEU A 127 -3.40 -6.39 8.43
CA LEU A 127 -2.97 -5.33 9.32
C LEU A 127 -1.49 -5.52 9.63
N LYS A 128 -0.65 -4.60 9.19
CA LYS A 128 0.77 -4.57 9.54
C LYS A 128 0.99 -3.55 10.65
N LYS A 129 1.61 -4.00 11.75
CA LYS A 129 2.06 -3.16 12.86
C LYS A 129 3.57 -2.96 12.76
N VAL A 130 4.03 -1.71 12.83
CA VAL A 130 5.45 -1.36 12.85
C VAL A 130 5.72 -0.50 14.08
N GLU A 131 6.80 -0.81 14.80
CA GLU A 131 7.25 -0.09 15.99
C GLU A 131 8.16 1.08 15.60
N TYR A 132 7.97 2.22 16.26
CA TYR A 132 8.77 3.44 16.08
C TYR A 132 9.16 4.04 17.42
N GLN A 133 10.34 4.65 17.48
CA GLN A 133 10.77 5.44 18.64
C GLN A 133 9.98 6.74 18.69
N ARG A 134 9.53 7.13 19.89
CA ARG A 134 8.77 8.37 20.10
C ARG A 134 9.65 9.63 20.09
N ARG A 135 10.95 9.44 20.35
CA ARG A 135 11.96 10.48 20.36
C ARG A 135 13.00 10.18 19.30
N GLU A 136 13.45 11.22 18.60
CA GLU A 136 14.44 11.11 17.52
C GLU A 136 15.43 12.26 17.64
N CYS A 137 16.70 11.98 17.33
CA CYS A 137 17.78 12.97 17.37
C CYS A 137 18.55 12.99 16.05
N SER A 138 18.97 14.18 15.62
CA SER A 138 19.86 14.40 14.49
C SER A 138 21.12 15.16 14.92
N ASP A 139 22.27 14.74 14.39
CA ASP A 139 23.56 15.40 14.61
C ASP A 139 23.67 16.67 13.74
N ASP A 140 23.79 17.83 14.38
CA ASP A 140 24.12 19.10 13.75
C ASP A 140 25.60 19.42 13.98
N GLN A 141 26.38 19.21 12.91
CA GLN A 141 27.82 19.43 12.94
C GLN A 141 28.22 20.91 12.97
N GLU A 142 27.37 21.82 12.47
CA GLU A 142 27.65 23.26 12.48
C GLU A 142 27.50 23.83 13.89
N LEU A 143 26.51 23.32 14.63
CA LEU A 143 26.23 23.75 16.00
C LEU A 143 26.91 22.88 17.08
N GLN A 144 27.65 21.84 16.68
CA GLN A 144 28.25 20.85 17.59
C GLN A 144 27.22 20.34 18.59
N SER A 145 26.09 19.88 18.08
CA SER A 145 24.95 19.53 18.92
C SER A 145 24.08 18.43 18.33
N PHE A 146 23.43 17.66 19.20
CA PHE A 146 22.34 16.78 18.80
C PHE A 146 21.01 17.50 19.03
N GLU A 147 20.27 17.71 17.93
CA GLU A 147 18.91 18.26 17.97
C GLU A 147 17.91 17.11 18.09
N CYS A 148 17.13 17.12 19.16
CA CYS A 148 16.26 16.02 19.54
C CYS A 148 14.81 16.48 19.67
N ILE A 149 13.86 15.67 19.20
CA ILE A 149 12.42 15.95 19.26
C ILE A 149 11.67 14.84 19.97
N GLU A 150 10.61 15.20 20.69
CA GLU A 150 9.62 14.26 21.22
C GLU A 150 8.31 14.44 20.45
N LEU A 151 7.77 13.35 19.93
CA LEU A 151 6.49 13.33 19.25
C LEU A 151 5.32 13.32 20.25
N ASP A 152 4.25 14.04 19.92
CA ASP A 152 3.02 14.17 20.72
C ASP A 152 2.11 12.94 20.57
N VAL A 153 2.63 11.80 21.02
CA VAL A 153 1.96 10.51 21.01
C VAL A 153 2.15 9.86 22.38
N ALA A 154 1.11 9.24 22.91
CA ALA A 154 1.22 8.53 24.18
C ALA A 154 2.14 7.30 24.03
N ARG A 155 2.82 6.93 25.12
CA ARG A 155 3.64 5.72 25.15
C ARG A 155 2.78 4.49 24.81
N ASP A 156 3.30 3.61 23.97
CA ASP A 156 2.63 2.38 23.50
C ASP A 156 1.31 2.63 22.75
N ALA A 157 1.06 3.86 22.30
CA ALA A 157 -0.12 4.18 21.51
C ALA A 157 -0.05 3.53 20.13
N VAL A 158 -1.23 3.20 19.60
CA VAL A 158 -1.38 2.65 18.26
C VAL A 158 -2.02 3.70 17.36
N VAL A 159 -1.31 4.08 16.31
CA VAL A 159 -1.75 5.08 15.33
C VAL A 159 -2.12 4.38 14.03
N SER A 160 -3.38 4.44 13.64
CA SER A 160 -3.85 3.91 12.35
C SER A 160 -3.60 4.95 11.25
N ARG A 161 -2.74 4.66 10.26
CA ARG A 161 -2.56 5.53 9.08
C ARG A 161 -3.22 4.88 7.85
N PRO A 162 -4.42 5.34 7.43
CA PRO A 162 -5.12 4.74 6.29
C PRO A 162 -4.53 5.15 4.93
N SER A 163 -3.99 6.35 4.80
CA SER A 163 -3.26 6.84 3.62
C SER A 163 -2.77 8.27 3.90
N ASP A 164 -1.46 8.50 3.81
CA ASP A 164 -0.80 9.81 3.69
C ASP A 164 -0.95 10.89 4.80
N LYS A 165 0.24 11.38 5.22
CA LYS A 165 0.60 12.79 5.49
C LYS A 165 0.19 13.50 6.78
N GLU A 166 -0.55 12.92 7.72
CA GLU A 166 -0.62 13.54 9.05
C GLU A 166 0.67 13.26 9.81
N SER A 167 1.64 14.17 9.69
CA SER A 167 2.82 14.22 10.55
C SER A 167 2.36 14.36 11.99
N ILE A 168 2.86 13.48 12.85
CA ILE A 168 2.65 13.60 14.29
C ILE A 168 3.25 14.94 14.74
N SER A 169 2.50 15.71 15.53
CA SER A 169 2.98 16.97 16.09
C SER A 169 4.19 16.75 16.99
N ILE A 170 5.11 17.72 17.01
CA ILE A 170 6.21 17.73 17.97
C ILE A 170 5.66 18.28 19.30
N LYS A 171 5.90 17.53 20.37
CA LYS A 171 5.54 17.90 21.73
C LYS A 171 6.65 18.70 22.43
N ALA A 172 7.90 18.29 22.24
CA ALA A 172 9.05 18.93 22.88
C ALA A 172 10.29 18.86 21.98
N PHE A 173 11.23 19.76 22.22
CA PHE A 173 12.53 19.84 21.57
C PHE A 173 13.62 19.98 22.63
N GLN A 174 14.75 19.30 22.42
CA GLN A 174 15.90 19.33 23.31
C GLN A 174 17.19 19.36 22.49
N GLN A 175 18.22 20.04 22.99
CA GLN A 175 19.51 20.15 22.31
C GLN A 175 20.64 19.73 23.24
N PHE A 176 21.45 18.76 22.82
CA PHE A 176 22.62 18.28 23.59
C PHE A 176 23.90 18.80 22.92
N ARG A 177 24.58 19.77 23.53
CA ARG A 177 25.75 20.45 22.92
C ARG A 177 27.07 19.88 23.44
N TYR A 178 28.14 19.94 22.65
CA TYR A 178 29.47 19.48 23.04
C TYR A 178 30.61 20.33 22.44
#